data_AF-A0A2N2RH75-F1
#
_entry.id   AF-A0A2N2RH75-F1
#
_cell.length_a   1.000
_cell.length_b   1.000
_cell.length_c   1.000
_cell.angle_alpha   90.00
_cell.angle_beta   90.00
_cell.angle_gamma   90.00
#
_symmetry.space_group_name_H-M   'P 1'
#
loop_
_entity.id
_entity.type
_entity.pdbx_description
1 polymer ?
#
loop_
_entity_poly.entity_id
_entity_poly.type
_entity_poly.pdbx_seq_one_letter_code
_entity_poly.pdbx_strand_id
1 'polypeptide(L)'
;MGGLPKWVQAWVLGLIIVNAAAFAFLHSAVGRWTAAAALVVCVFNIPMMLRQQGLTRLLSLPHFVWFALVAYLATQLFGADPLPAGSVRTYALVVLVVNSISLVFDVIEMVRWLRGEREVLGLRQPKAPLA
;
A
#
# COMPACT_ATOMS: atom_id res chain seq x y z
N MET A 1 -4.74 -16.58 0.84
CA MET A 1 -5.46 -15.46 1.50
C MET A 1 -6.42 -15.88 2.61
N GLY A 2 -6.88 -17.15 2.70
CA GLY A 2 -7.94 -17.58 3.62
C GLY A 2 -7.70 -17.44 5.14
N GLY A 3 -6.51 -17.07 5.60
CA GLY A 3 -6.21 -16.91 7.04
C GLY A 3 -6.23 -15.46 7.56
N LEU A 4 -6.42 -14.45 6.69
CA LEU A 4 -6.58 -13.06 7.12
C LEU A 4 -8.06 -12.74 7.41
N PRO A 5 -8.38 -11.82 8.34
CA PRO A 5 -9.76 -11.37 8.53
C PRO A 5 -10.38 -10.87 7.23
N LYS A 6 -11.66 -11.19 6.97
CA LYS A 6 -12.34 -10.83 5.71
C LYS A 6 -12.30 -9.33 5.40
N TRP A 7 -12.38 -8.48 6.42
CA TRP A 7 -12.30 -7.03 6.25
C TRP A 7 -10.92 -6.57 5.74
N VAL A 8 -9.82 -7.23 6.16
CA VAL A 8 -8.46 -6.96 5.66
C VAL A 8 -8.35 -7.35 4.19
N GLN A 9 -8.91 -8.51 3.82
CA GLN A 9 -8.90 -8.96 2.42
C GLN A 9 -9.67 -7.98 1.53
N ALA A 10 -10.83 -7.50 1.98
CA ALA A 10 -11.60 -6.47 1.28
C ALA A 10 -10.83 -5.15 1.16
N TRP A 11 -10.15 -4.72 2.23
CA TRP A 11 -9.32 -3.52 2.23
C TRP A 11 -8.18 -3.62 1.21
N VAL A 12 -7.42 -4.72 1.23
CA VAL A 12 -6.30 -4.95 0.30
C VAL A 12 -6.79 -5.01 -1.15
N LEU A 13 -7.93 -5.65 -1.42
CA LEU A 13 -8.51 -5.65 -2.76
C LEU A 13 -8.89 -4.23 -3.21
N GLY A 14 -9.52 -3.44 -2.33
CA GLY A 14 -9.83 -2.04 -2.60
C GLY A 14 -8.58 -1.20 -2.87
N LEU A 15 -7.54 -1.38 -2.06
CA LEU A 15 -6.24 -0.72 -2.22
C LEU A 15 -5.60 -1.03 -3.59
N ILE A 16 -5.64 -2.30 -4.00
CA ILE A 16 -5.14 -2.74 -5.31
C ILE A 16 -5.94 -2.08 -6.43
N ILE A 17 -7.28 -2.09 -6.36
CA ILE A 17 -8.15 -1.49 -7.39
C ILE A 17 -7.88 0.01 -7.50
N VAL A 18 -7.79 0.73 -6.38
CA VAL A 18 -7.52 2.18 -6.37
C VAL A 18 -6.18 2.49 -7.01
N ASN A 19 -5.11 1.78 -6.66
CA ASN A 19 -3.79 2.03 -7.24
C ASN A 19 -3.69 1.55 -8.71
N ALA A 20 -4.39 0.47 -9.09
CA ALA A 20 -4.46 0.01 -10.47
C ALA A 20 -5.26 0.98 -11.37
N ALA A 21 -6.23 1.72 -10.80
CA ALA A 21 -6.94 2.76 -11.54
C ALA A 21 -6.00 3.86 -12.07
N ALA A 22 -4.78 3.99 -11.53
CA ALA A 22 -3.75 4.91 -12.03
C ALA A 22 -3.48 4.77 -13.53
N PHE A 23 -3.59 3.55 -14.07
CA PHE A 23 -3.37 3.27 -15.49
C PHE A 23 -4.44 3.94 -16.39
N ALA A 24 -5.64 4.21 -15.87
CA ALA A 24 -6.66 5.00 -16.58
C ALA A 24 -6.36 6.52 -16.56
N PHE A 25 -5.48 6.97 -15.67
CA PHE A 25 -5.12 8.38 -15.46
C PHE A 25 -3.72 8.75 -15.97
N LEU A 26 -3.07 7.93 -16.80
CA LEU A 26 -1.70 8.18 -17.30
C LEU A 26 -1.53 9.48 -18.11
N HIS A 27 -2.62 10.05 -18.62
CA HIS A 27 -2.61 11.38 -19.24
C HIS A 27 -2.25 12.48 -18.23
N SER A 28 -2.52 12.27 -16.94
CA SER A 28 -2.21 13.20 -15.84
C SER A 28 -0.92 12.86 -15.11
N ALA A 29 -0.27 13.85 -14.50
CA ALA A 29 0.90 13.62 -13.65
C ALA A 29 0.54 12.78 -12.40
N VAL A 30 -0.63 13.02 -11.79
CA VAL A 30 -1.19 12.22 -10.69
C VAL A 30 -1.21 10.74 -11.02
N GLY A 31 -1.79 10.37 -12.17
CA GLY A 31 -1.88 8.98 -12.61
C GLY A 31 -0.50 8.38 -12.85
N ARG A 32 0.41 9.09 -13.52
CA ARG A 32 1.78 8.61 -13.78
C ARG A 32 2.57 8.35 -12.49
N TRP A 33 2.55 9.29 -11.55
CA TRP A 33 3.27 9.12 -10.28
C TRP A 33 2.65 8.04 -9.40
N THR A 34 1.33 7.92 -9.39
CA THR A 34 0.65 6.83 -8.66
C THR A 34 0.99 5.48 -9.28
N ALA A 35 0.96 5.35 -10.61
CA ALA A 35 1.32 4.12 -11.31
C ALA A 35 2.78 3.74 -11.07
N ALA A 36 3.70 4.70 -11.13
CA ALA A 36 5.12 4.47 -10.84
C ALA A 36 5.33 3.96 -9.41
N ALA A 37 4.69 4.59 -8.42
CA ALA A 37 4.76 4.16 -7.03
C ALA A 37 4.16 2.76 -6.82
N ALA A 38 3.02 2.45 -7.46
CA ALA A 38 2.41 1.13 -7.41
C ALA A 38 3.31 0.05 -8.05
N LEU A 39 3.96 0.37 -9.18
CA LEU A 39 4.90 -0.53 -9.84
C LEU A 39 6.12 -0.81 -8.96
N VAL A 40 6.69 0.20 -8.29
CA VAL A 40 7.78 -0.01 -7.32
C VAL A 40 7.34 -1.01 -6.26
N VAL A 41 6.17 -0.82 -5.65
CA VAL A 41 5.64 -1.75 -4.64
C VAL A 41 5.51 -3.17 -5.22
N CYS A 42 4.90 -3.34 -6.40
CA CYS A 42 4.74 -4.65 -7.03
C CYS A 42 6.08 -5.34 -7.32
N VAL A 43 7.06 -4.59 -7.86
CA VAL A 43 8.39 -5.10 -8.23
C VAL A 43 9.14 -5.65 -7.02
N PHE A 44 8.97 -5.06 -5.83
CA PHE A 44 9.59 -5.58 -4.61
C PHE A 44 8.72 -6.62 -3.89
N ASN A 45 7.43 -6.36 -3.71
CA ASN A 45 6.55 -7.21 -2.90
C ASN A 45 6.25 -8.57 -3.55
N ILE A 46 6.10 -8.65 -4.87
CA ILE A 46 5.81 -9.93 -5.53
C ILE A 46 6.99 -10.91 -5.37
N PRO A 47 8.25 -10.58 -5.72
CA PRO A 47 9.39 -11.47 -5.47
C PRO A 47 9.58 -11.81 -3.99
N MET A 48 9.36 -10.85 -3.10
CA MET A 48 9.44 -11.06 -1.65
C MET A 48 8.40 -12.07 -1.15
N MET A 49 7.16 -12.01 -1.64
CA MET A 49 6.11 -12.98 -1.32
C MET A 49 6.47 -14.37 -1.82
N LEU A 50 7.01 -14.49 -3.03
CA LEU A 50 7.47 -15.75 -3.59
C LEU A 50 8.63 -16.34 -2.77
N ARG A 51 9.61 -15.53 -2.37
CA ARG A 51 10.75 -16.00 -1.57
C ARG A 51 10.36 -16.37 -0.14
N GLN A 52 9.45 -15.62 0.48
CA GLN A 52 9.03 -15.82 1.87
C GLN A 52 7.84 -16.77 2.02
N GLN A 53 7.30 -17.27 0.89
CA GLN A 53 6.17 -18.20 0.84
C GLN A 53 4.91 -17.66 1.54
N GLY A 54 4.70 -16.34 1.49
CA GLY A 54 3.52 -15.74 2.10
C GLY A 54 3.63 -14.24 2.36
N LEU A 55 2.65 -13.73 3.11
CA LEU A 55 2.57 -12.33 3.49
C LEU A 55 3.33 -12.10 4.79
N THR A 56 4.52 -11.53 4.73
CA THR A 56 5.29 -11.17 5.92
C THR A 56 5.15 -9.68 6.22
N ARG A 57 5.43 -9.30 7.47
CA ARG A 57 5.46 -7.89 7.89
C ARG A 57 6.45 -7.04 7.09
N LEU A 58 7.51 -7.66 6.55
CA LEU A 58 8.52 -6.98 5.73
C LEU A 58 7.95 -6.41 4.42
N LEU A 59 6.82 -6.92 3.95
CA LEU A 59 6.14 -6.40 2.74
C LEU A 59 5.61 -4.97 2.93
N SER A 60 5.62 -4.42 4.15
CA SER A 60 5.32 -3.01 4.37
C SER A 60 6.42 -2.06 3.89
N LEU A 61 7.67 -2.53 3.81
CA LEU A 61 8.83 -1.67 3.51
C LEU A 61 8.74 -1.00 2.13
N PRO A 62 8.42 -1.70 1.03
CA PRO A 62 8.35 -1.06 -0.28
C PRO A 62 7.28 0.04 -0.39
N HIS A 63 6.23 0.02 0.45
CA HIS A 63 5.21 1.06 0.47
C HIS A 63 5.72 2.41 0.96
N PHE A 64 6.93 2.51 1.52
CA PHE A 64 7.48 3.78 1.99
C PHE A 64 7.73 4.76 0.83
N VAL A 65 7.79 4.29 -0.42
CA VAL A 65 7.73 5.16 -1.61
C VAL A 65 6.45 6.01 -1.65
N TRP A 66 5.37 5.57 -1.00
CA TRP A 66 4.12 6.31 -0.90
C TRP A 66 4.21 7.55 -0.02
N PHE A 67 5.20 7.68 0.88
CA PHE A 67 5.40 8.95 1.60
C PHE A 67 5.66 10.10 0.63
N ALA A 68 6.51 9.88 -0.38
CA ALA A 68 6.77 10.85 -1.43
C ALA A 68 5.53 11.08 -2.30
N LEU A 69 4.79 10.02 -2.64
CA LEU A 69 3.54 10.14 -3.40
C LEU A 69 2.49 10.96 -2.64
N VAL A 70 2.24 10.65 -1.37
CA VAL A 70 1.26 11.35 -0.51
C VAL A 70 1.63 12.82 -0.36
N ALA A 71 2.91 13.12 -0.13
CA ALA A 71 3.37 14.51 -0.10
C ALA A 71 3.13 15.22 -1.44
N TYR A 72 3.47 14.57 -2.56
CA TYR A 72 3.17 15.09 -3.89
C TYR A 72 1.68 15.35 -4.08
N LEU A 73 0.80 14.38 -3.80
CA LEU A 73 -0.64 14.52 -3.94
C LEU A 73 -1.20 15.63 -3.05
N ALA A 74 -0.70 15.78 -1.82
CA ALA A 74 -1.10 16.87 -0.93
C ALA A 74 -0.76 18.24 -1.54
N THR A 75 0.42 18.40 -2.15
CA THR A 75 0.77 19.65 -2.85
C THR A 75 -0.12 19.91 -4.07
N GLN A 76 -0.47 18.86 -4.82
CA GLN A 76 -1.39 18.99 -5.96
C GLN A 76 -2.83 19.32 -5.53
N LEU A 77 -3.23 18.96 -4.32
CA LEU A 77 -4.62 19.13 -3.85
C LEU A 77 -4.83 20.40 -3.01
N PHE A 78 -3.81 20.82 -2.27
CA PHE A 78 -3.91 21.86 -1.25
C PHE A 78 -2.77 22.89 -1.33
N GLY A 79 -1.90 22.81 -2.34
CA GLY A 79 -0.82 23.76 -2.57
C GLY A 79 -1.30 25.09 -3.16
N ALA A 80 -0.35 25.88 -3.67
CA ALA A 80 -0.61 27.23 -4.20
C ALA A 80 -1.50 27.23 -5.45
N ASP A 81 -1.40 26.19 -6.29
CA ASP A 81 -2.22 25.99 -7.48
C ASP A 81 -2.86 24.59 -7.45
N PRO A 82 -3.97 24.43 -6.70
CA PRO A 82 -4.58 23.13 -6.51
C PRO A 82 -5.29 22.66 -7.78
N LEU A 83 -5.28 21.34 -8.00
CA LEU A 83 -5.97 20.70 -9.12
C LEU A 83 -7.43 21.19 -9.22
N PRO A 84 -7.90 21.56 -10.42
CA PRO A 84 -9.28 21.99 -10.62
C PRO A 84 -10.25 20.84 -10.35
N ALA A 85 -11.51 21.17 -10.07
CA ALA A 85 -12.56 20.17 -9.89
C ALA A 85 -12.66 19.27 -11.14
N GLY A 86 -12.74 17.94 -10.93
CA GLY A 86 -12.79 16.98 -12.01
C GLY A 86 -12.38 15.57 -11.58
N SER A 87 -12.29 14.68 -12.56
CA SER A 87 -11.96 13.26 -12.34
C SER A 87 -10.55 13.08 -11.77
N VAL A 88 -9.55 13.81 -12.27
CA VAL A 88 -8.15 13.75 -11.80
C VAL A 88 -8.05 14.18 -10.33
N ARG A 89 -8.72 15.26 -9.93
CA ARG A 89 -8.74 15.73 -8.54
C ARG A 89 -9.43 14.74 -7.61
N THR A 90 -10.57 14.19 -8.06
CA THR A 90 -11.31 13.17 -7.31
C THR A 90 -10.44 11.93 -7.11
N TYR A 91 -9.77 11.47 -8.16
CA TYR A 91 -8.85 10.35 -8.09
C TYR A 91 -7.66 10.63 -7.15
N ALA A 92 -7.04 11.82 -7.25
CA ALA A 92 -5.96 12.23 -6.35
C ALA A 92 -6.40 12.21 -4.87
N LEU A 93 -7.62 12.68 -4.55
CA LEU A 93 -8.17 12.63 -3.20
C LEU A 93 -8.35 11.18 -2.71
N VAL A 94 -8.89 10.31 -3.57
CA VAL A 94 -9.08 8.88 -3.24
C VAL A 94 -7.73 8.21 -2.96
N VAL A 95 -6.74 8.39 -3.84
CA VAL A 95 -5.39 7.82 -3.65
C VAL A 95 -4.74 8.38 -2.39
N LEU A 96 -4.85 9.69 -2.15
CA LEU A 96 -4.31 10.32 -0.95
C LEU A 96 -4.87 9.65 0.31
N VAL A 97 -6.20 9.56 0.43
CA VAL A 97 -6.84 8.98 1.63
C VAL A 97 -6.49 7.50 1.78
N VAL A 98 -6.64 6.71 0.73
CA VAL A 98 -6.44 5.25 0.78
C VAL A 98 -4.98 4.88 1.05
N ASN A 99 -4.03 5.54 0.39
CA ASN A 99 -2.61 5.27 0.60
C ASN A 99 -2.12 5.84 1.93
N SER A 100 -2.65 6.96 2.42
CA SER A 100 -2.31 7.46 3.77
C SER A 100 -2.78 6.52 4.88
N ILE A 101 -4.01 5.99 4.80
CA ILE A 101 -4.48 4.99 5.77
C ILE A 101 -3.60 3.74 5.71
N SER A 102 -3.25 3.29 4.50
CA SER A 102 -2.42 2.10 4.32
C SER A 102 -0.99 2.30 4.85
N LEU A 103 -0.40 3.49 4.64
CA LEU A 103 0.90 3.87 5.21
C LEU A 103 0.93 3.79 6.74
N VAL A 104 -0.17 4.14 7.43
CA VAL A 104 -0.25 3.99 8.89
C VAL A 104 -0.10 2.51 9.28
N PHE A 105 -0.81 1.61 8.58
CA PHE A 105 -0.64 0.17 8.79
C PHE A 105 0.78 -0.29 8.46
N ASP A 106 1.35 0.20 7.35
CA ASP A 106 2.71 -0.15 6.94
C ASP A 106 3.77 0.25 7.99
N VAL A 107 3.63 1.43 8.59
CA VAL A 107 4.52 1.89 9.67
C VAL A 107 4.41 1.00 10.89
N ILE A 108 3.18 0.66 11.33
CA ILE A 108 2.96 -0.24 12.48
C ILE A 108 3.62 -1.60 12.22
N GLU A 109 3.39 -2.16 11.03
CA GLU A 109 3.94 -3.45 10.63
C GLU A 109 5.46 -3.42 10.50
N MET A 110 6.03 -2.32 9.99
CA MET A 110 7.47 -2.14 9.91
C MET A 110 8.10 -2.04 11.31
N VAL A 111 7.48 -1.34 12.26
CA VAL A 111 7.95 -1.26 13.65
C VAL A 111 7.95 -2.64 14.32
N ARG A 112 6.90 -3.43 14.13
CA ARG A 112 6.82 -4.81 14.62
C ARG A 112 7.90 -5.70 14.00
N TRP A 113 8.14 -5.53 12.71
CA TRP A 113 9.24 -6.21 12.04
C TRP A 113 10.61 -5.76 12.61
N LEU A 114 10.85 -4.48 12.86
CA LEU A 114 12.10 -4.03 13.48
C LEU A 114 12.30 -4.61 14.90
N ARG A 115 11.21 -4.89 15.63
CA ARG A 115 11.24 -5.56 16.94
C ARG A 115 11.46 -7.08 16.89
N GLY A 116 11.64 -7.66 15.70
CA GLY A 116 11.96 -9.08 15.54
C GLY A 116 10.75 -9.98 15.21
N GLU A 117 9.54 -9.43 15.05
CA GLU A 117 8.38 -10.24 14.63
C GLU A 117 8.54 -10.66 13.16
N ARG A 118 8.70 -11.96 12.88
CA ARG A 118 8.94 -12.54 11.53
C ARG A 118 7.84 -13.46 11.05
N GLU A 119 6.66 -13.38 11.66
CA GLU A 119 5.51 -14.22 11.35
C GLU A 119 5.05 -14.05 9.91
N VAL A 120 4.63 -15.16 9.30
CA VAL A 120 3.88 -15.16 8.04
C VAL A 120 2.39 -14.99 8.37
N LEU A 121 1.82 -13.87 7.95
CA LEU A 121 0.43 -13.51 8.20
C LEU A 121 -0.53 -14.47 7.47
N GLY A 122 -1.58 -14.89 8.18
CA GLY A 122 -2.61 -15.77 7.64
C GLY A 122 -2.23 -17.26 7.59
N LEU A 123 -1.07 -17.65 8.13
CA LEU A 123 -0.78 -19.04 8.47
C LEU A 123 -1.06 -19.27 9.96
N ARG A 124 -1.68 -20.42 10.31
CA ARG A 124 -1.73 -20.85 11.72
C ARG A 124 -0.31 -21.16 12.15
N GLN A 125 0.18 -20.46 13.16
CA GLN A 125 1.40 -20.86 13.85
C GLN A 125 1.14 -22.22 14.52
N PRO A 126 2.04 -23.20 14.40
CA PRO A 126 1.93 -24.43 15.18
C PRO A 126 1.93 -24.06 16.68
N LYS A 127 1.03 -24.67 17.46
CA LYS A 127 1.05 -24.54 18.93
C LYS A 127 2.45 -24.96 19.38
N ALA A 128 3.10 -24.13 20.20
CA ALA A 128 4.33 -24.54 20.88
C ALA A 128 4.06 -25.87 21.62
N PRO A 129 4.97 -26.86 21.57
CA PRO A 129 4.82 -28.05 22.38
C PRO A 129 4.70 -27.64 23.85
N LEU A 130 3.72 -28.21 24.54
CA LEU A 130 3.61 -28.08 25.99
C LEU A 130 4.92 -28.61 26.57
N ALA A 131 5.67 -27.72 27.23
CA ALA A 131 6.87 -28.08 27.98
C ALA A 131 6.49 -28.87 29.25
#